data_AF-A0A4V2APA9-F1
#
_entry.id   AF-A0A4V2APA9-F1
#
_cell.length_a   1.000
_cell.length_b   1.000
_cell.length_c   1.000
_cell.angle_alpha   90.00
_cell.angle_beta   90.00
_cell.angle_gamma   90.00
#
_symmetry.space_group_name_H-M   'P 1'
#
loop_
_entity.id
_entity.type
_entity.pdbx_description
1 polymer ?
#
loop_
_entity_poly.entity_id
_entity_poly.type
_entity_poly.pdbx_seq_one_letter_code
_entity_poly.pdbx_strand_id
1 'polypeptide(L)'
;LRLSDTDGFTILERLKRDQATRHIPVHTISNLPETETALQDEERDQCIRLGAISYVAEPLTPERLQHEFLRIQRYLSRGKRNVLVVEDDELQRENIVDLIGGGDVHITAVSSGNAALETLRGANFDCVVLDLTLPDMNGFEVLDLMSKEDALRDIPVVVYTAKDLNRDEITELKRVGKTVVVKDARSPERLLNEISLFLHRAHSTMPEQQRQMIDSMQAADGGLAGRSVLIVDDDLRNIFALSSVLERQNMKVSFAENGRDGIEVLENDPSIEIVLMDIMMPEMDGYDTMRAIRSIPRFKTLPIITLTAKAMKGDRDKCIAAGASDYITKPVDVAQLLSLMRVWLH
;
A
#
# COMPACT_ATOMS: atom_id res chain seq x y z
N LEU A 1 -15.80 4.23 -14.08
CA LEU A 1 -15.01 3.22 -13.31
C LEU A 1 -15.81 2.01 -12.84
N ARG A 2 -17.14 2.00 -12.99
CA ARG A 2 -17.98 0.83 -12.72
C ARG A 2 -18.14 -0.02 -13.98
N LEU A 3 -17.27 -1.01 -14.18
CA LEU A 3 -17.42 -1.96 -15.30
C LEU A 3 -18.45 -3.02 -14.91
N SER A 4 -19.02 -3.71 -15.90
CA SER A 4 -20.10 -4.69 -15.69
C SER A 4 -19.69 -5.88 -14.82
N ASP A 5 -18.41 -6.26 -14.87
CA ASP A 5 -17.93 -7.53 -14.32
C ASP A 5 -16.92 -7.34 -13.18
N THR A 6 -16.29 -6.17 -13.05
CA THR A 6 -15.25 -5.90 -12.03
C THR A 6 -15.14 -4.39 -11.80
N ASP A 7 -14.89 -4.00 -10.55
CA ASP A 7 -14.63 -2.60 -10.22
C ASP A 7 -13.33 -2.10 -10.87
N GLY A 8 -13.39 -0.97 -11.58
CA GLY A 8 -12.27 -0.40 -12.33
C GLY A 8 -11.11 0.04 -11.44
N PHE A 9 -11.38 0.44 -10.19
CA PHE A 9 -10.33 0.72 -9.21
C PHE A 9 -9.54 -0.55 -8.86
N THR A 10 -10.22 -1.68 -8.72
CA THR A 10 -9.57 -2.99 -8.47
C THR A 10 -8.65 -3.38 -9.62
N ILE A 11 -9.05 -3.13 -10.87
CA ILE A 11 -8.20 -3.40 -12.05
C ILE A 11 -6.99 -2.48 -12.05
N LEU A 12 -7.20 -1.18 -11.83
CA LEU A 12 -6.11 -0.19 -11.76
C LEU A 12 -5.12 -0.59 -10.67
N GLU A 13 -5.59 -0.93 -9.47
CA GLU A 13 -4.76 -1.39 -8.37
C GLU A 13 -3.95 -2.64 -8.75
N ARG A 14 -4.56 -3.63 -9.40
CA ARG A 14 -3.84 -4.84 -9.86
C ARG A 14 -2.75 -4.52 -10.87
N LEU A 15 -3.06 -3.70 -11.88
CA LEU A 15 -2.07 -3.25 -12.86
C LEU A 15 -0.91 -2.51 -12.20
N LYS A 16 -1.21 -1.73 -11.16
CA LYS A 16 -0.25 -0.84 -10.51
C LYS A 16 0.59 -1.55 -9.44
N ARG A 17 0.12 -2.69 -8.93
CA ARG A 17 0.86 -3.58 -8.03
C ARG A 17 1.81 -4.53 -8.75
N ASP A 18 1.51 -4.95 -9.98
CA ASP A 18 2.35 -5.90 -10.72
C ASP A 18 3.56 -5.19 -11.37
N GLN A 19 4.78 -5.66 -11.09
CA GLN A 19 6.02 -5.09 -11.65
C GLN A 19 6.03 -5.04 -13.19
N ALA A 20 5.46 -6.06 -13.84
CA ALA A 20 5.43 -6.16 -15.29
C ALA A 20 4.47 -5.13 -15.92
N THR A 21 3.50 -4.61 -15.18
CA THR A 21 2.45 -3.73 -15.74
C THR A 21 2.32 -2.36 -15.06
N ARG A 22 2.93 -2.15 -13.88
CA ARG A 22 2.78 -0.91 -13.10
C ARG A 22 3.22 0.36 -13.81
N HIS A 23 4.23 0.22 -14.68
CA HIS A 23 4.80 1.29 -15.49
C HIS A 23 3.92 1.64 -16.70
N ILE A 24 2.89 0.85 -17.01
CA ILE A 24 2.01 1.13 -18.12
C ILE A 24 1.16 2.36 -17.76
N PRO A 25 1.17 3.42 -18.58
CA PRO A 25 0.31 4.58 -18.37
C PRO A 25 -1.16 4.17 -18.43
N VAL A 26 -1.94 4.50 -17.39
CA VAL A 26 -3.38 4.21 -17.36
C VAL A 26 -4.14 5.53 -17.32
N HIS A 27 -5.05 5.70 -18.29
CA HIS A 27 -6.00 6.81 -18.34
C HIS A 27 -7.37 6.28 -17.94
N THR A 28 -8.00 6.94 -16.99
CA THR A 28 -9.30 6.51 -16.46
C THR A 28 -10.41 7.36 -17.02
N ILE A 29 -11.50 6.69 -17.42
CA ILE A 29 -12.73 7.35 -17.88
C ILE A 29 -13.84 6.98 -16.92
N SER A 30 -14.58 7.98 -16.45
CA SER A 30 -15.75 7.80 -15.61
C SER A 30 -17.03 8.23 -16.30
N ASN A 31 -18.11 7.54 -15.97
CA ASN A 31 -19.46 7.80 -16.42
C ASN A 31 -20.29 8.59 -15.39
N LEU A 32 -19.63 9.16 -14.37
CA LEU A 32 -20.29 10.06 -13.43
C LEU A 32 -20.77 11.32 -14.18
N PRO A 33 -22.04 11.74 -13.99
CA PRO A 33 -22.57 12.92 -14.66
C PRO A 33 -21.89 14.20 -14.16
N GLU A 34 -21.78 15.23 -15.02
CA GLU A 34 -21.18 16.54 -14.67
C GLU A 34 -21.81 17.21 -13.45
N THR A 35 -23.05 16.84 -13.10
CA THR A 35 -23.76 17.34 -11.93
C THR A 35 -23.20 16.85 -10.59
N GLU A 36 -22.39 15.78 -10.60
CA GLU A 36 -21.81 15.14 -9.40
C GLU A 36 -20.34 15.52 -9.21
N THR A 37 -20.02 16.81 -9.23
CA THR A 37 -18.64 17.33 -9.18
C THR A 37 -17.83 16.79 -8.00
N ALA A 38 -18.43 16.74 -6.80
CA ALA A 38 -17.75 16.23 -5.61
C ALA A 38 -17.34 14.75 -5.74
N LEU A 39 -18.20 13.91 -6.31
CA LEU A 39 -17.91 12.49 -6.52
C LEU A 39 -16.86 12.29 -7.63
N GLN A 40 -16.88 13.15 -8.67
CA GLN A 40 -15.85 13.14 -9.71
C GLN A 40 -14.48 13.49 -9.15
N ASP A 41 -14.40 14.47 -8.26
CA ASP A 41 -13.14 14.86 -7.62
C ASP A 41 -12.61 13.73 -6.73
N GLU A 42 -13.47 13.07 -5.94
CA GLU A 42 -13.09 11.90 -5.13
C GLU A 42 -12.58 10.73 -6.00
N GLU A 43 -13.29 10.39 -7.09
CA GLU A 43 -12.86 9.33 -8.00
C GLU A 43 -11.55 9.68 -8.72
N ARG A 44 -11.43 10.92 -9.21
CA ARG A 44 -10.21 11.44 -9.83
C ARG A 44 -9.02 11.25 -8.91
N ASP A 45 -9.16 11.74 -7.68
CA ASP A 45 -8.13 11.69 -6.66
C ASP A 45 -7.73 10.25 -6.35
N GLN A 46 -8.70 9.35 -6.21
CA GLN A 46 -8.42 7.93 -6.02
C GLN A 46 -7.67 7.31 -7.21
N CYS A 47 -8.05 7.63 -8.45
CA CYS A 47 -7.34 7.16 -9.64
C CYS A 47 -5.90 7.64 -9.69
N ILE A 48 -5.65 8.92 -9.41
CA ILE A 48 -4.30 9.47 -9.40
C ILE A 48 -3.47 8.81 -8.30
N ARG A 49 -3.99 8.63 -7.07
CA ARG A 49 -3.26 7.91 -5.99
C ARG A 49 -2.87 6.50 -6.35
N LEU A 50 -3.72 5.80 -7.09
CA LEU A 50 -3.42 4.45 -7.56
C LEU A 50 -2.42 4.44 -8.73
N GLY A 51 -2.03 5.59 -9.27
CA GLY A 51 -1.03 5.73 -10.32
C GLY A 51 -1.62 5.82 -11.74
N ALA A 52 -2.86 6.27 -11.89
CA ALA A 52 -3.38 6.73 -13.18
C ALA A 52 -2.72 8.05 -13.58
N ILE A 53 -2.52 8.27 -14.88
CA ILE A 53 -1.98 9.53 -15.42
C ILE A 53 -3.07 10.60 -15.50
N SER A 54 -4.30 10.18 -15.80
CA SER A 54 -5.41 11.10 -15.88
C SER A 54 -6.74 10.44 -15.57
N TYR A 55 -7.70 11.30 -15.28
CA TYR A 55 -9.09 11.00 -15.09
C TYR A 55 -9.91 11.95 -15.94
N VAL A 56 -10.88 11.41 -16.67
CA VAL A 56 -11.87 12.20 -17.40
C VAL A 56 -13.26 11.66 -17.14
N ALA A 57 -14.18 12.55 -16.79
CA ALA A 57 -15.59 12.22 -16.69
C ALA A 57 -16.32 12.54 -18.01
N GLU A 58 -17.30 11.71 -18.35
CA GLU A 58 -18.25 11.98 -19.42
C GLU A 58 -19.16 13.19 -19.10
N PRO A 59 -19.62 13.94 -20.13
CA PRO A 59 -19.42 13.74 -21.55
C PRO A 59 -18.03 14.18 -22.05
N LEU A 60 -17.44 13.36 -22.91
CA LEU A 60 -16.15 13.63 -23.54
C LEU A 60 -16.34 14.58 -24.73
N THR A 61 -15.98 15.85 -24.57
CA THR A 61 -15.92 16.77 -25.73
C THR A 61 -14.69 16.47 -26.60
N PRO A 62 -14.74 16.76 -27.92
CA PRO A 62 -13.58 16.61 -28.80
C PRO A 62 -12.33 17.35 -28.29
N GLU A 63 -12.50 18.53 -27.69
CA GLU A 63 -11.41 19.33 -27.14
C GLU A 63 -10.76 18.64 -25.92
N ARG A 64 -11.57 18.05 -25.04
CA ARG A 64 -11.08 17.27 -23.88
C ARG A 64 -10.33 16.03 -24.34
N LEU A 65 -10.88 15.29 -25.31
CA LEU A 65 -10.20 14.13 -25.89
C LEU A 65 -8.86 14.52 -26.54
N GLN A 66 -8.84 15.62 -27.29
CA GLN A 66 -7.62 16.12 -27.91
C GLN A 66 -6.56 16.49 -26.87
N HIS A 67 -6.96 17.13 -25.76
CA HIS A 67 -6.05 17.41 -24.64
C HIS A 67 -5.47 16.12 -24.04
N GLU A 68 -6.29 15.09 -23.84
CA GLU A 68 -5.82 13.80 -23.33
C GLU A 68 -4.90 13.07 -24.31
N PHE A 69 -5.20 13.07 -25.61
CA PHE A 69 -4.32 12.51 -26.63
C PHE A 69 -2.98 13.24 -26.69
N LEU A 70 -2.96 14.56 -26.51
CA LEU A 70 -1.73 15.34 -26.40
C LEU A 70 -0.94 14.97 -25.13
N ARG A 71 -1.61 14.69 -24.01
CA ARG A 71 -0.98 14.15 -22.79
C ARG A 71 -0.37 12.77 -23.03
N ILE A 72 -1.09 11.86 -23.68
CA ILE A 72 -0.59 10.53 -24.08
C ILE A 72 0.62 10.68 -25.01
N GLN A 73 0.53 11.54 -26.03
CA GLN A 73 1.64 11.80 -26.94
C GLN A 73 2.84 12.38 -26.21
N ARG A 74 2.67 13.35 -25.29
CA ARG A 74 3.76 13.89 -24.46
C ARG A 74 4.43 12.80 -23.63
N TYR A 75 3.66 11.86 -23.10
CA TYR A 75 4.20 10.72 -22.38
C TYR A 75 5.07 9.81 -23.27
N LEU A 76 4.58 9.49 -24.48
CA LEU A 76 5.27 8.66 -25.47
C LEU A 76 6.47 9.37 -26.14
N SER A 77 6.48 10.71 -26.16
CA SER A 77 7.43 11.52 -26.95
C SER A 77 8.53 12.18 -26.15
N ARG A 78 8.56 12.09 -24.82
CA ARG A 78 9.55 12.83 -24.01
C ARG A 78 10.66 11.98 -23.43
N GLY A 79 11.85 12.58 -23.47
CA GLY A 79 13.02 12.29 -22.65
C GLY A 79 12.77 12.53 -21.16
N LYS A 80 13.71 13.16 -20.44
CA LYS A 80 13.75 13.14 -18.97
C LYS A 80 12.45 13.65 -18.30
N ARG A 81 12.01 12.96 -17.24
CA ARG A 81 10.88 13.33 -16.37
C ARG A 81 11.28 14.41 -15.37
N ASN A 82 10.42 15.37 -15.08
CA ASN A 82 10.74 16.47 -14.17
C ASN A 82 10.17 16.21 -12.76
N VAL A 83 11.03 16.18 -11.76
CA VAL A 83 10.65 16.01 -10.35
C VAL A 83 11.06 17.25 -9.55
N LEU A 84 10.15 17.76 -8.74
CA LEU A 84 10.46 18.81 -7.76
C LEU A 84 10.70 18.15 -6.40
N VAL A 85 11.81 18.46 -5.75
CA VAL A 85 12.11 18.03 -4.38
C VAL A 85 12.11 19.26 -3.48
N VAL A 86 11.27 19.25 -2.45
CA VAL A 86 11.10 20.33 -1.47
C VAL A 86 11.50 19.79 -0.10
N GLU A 87 12.69 20.15 0.35
CA GLU A 87 13.32 19.62 1.57
C GLU A 87 14.27 20.69 2.12
N ASP A 88 14.12 21.07 3.39
CA ASP A 88 14.89 22.16 3.99
C ASP A 88 16.28 21.68 4.42
N ASP A 89 16.39 20.46 4.95
CA ASP A 89 17.66 19.85 5.32
C ASP A 89 18.51 19.50 4.09
N GLU A 90 19.70 20.09 4.00
CA GLU A 90 20.58 19.95 2.84
C GLU A 90 21.01 18.50 2.60
N LEU A 91 21.32 17.77 3.66
CA LEU A 91 21.80 16.39 3.56
C LEU A 91 20.66 15.44 3.13
N GLN A 92 19.46 15.60 3.69
CA GLN A 92 18.29 14.84 3.24
C GLN A 92 17.92 15.18 1.80
N ARG A 93 17.96 16.46 1.41
CA ARG A 93 17.68 16.89 0.04
C ARG A 93 18.66 16.25 -0.94
N GLU A 94 19.96 16.26 -0.66
CA GLU A 94 20.98 15.59 -1.49
C GLU A 94 20.73 14.08 -1.59
N ASN A 95 20.44 13.41 -0.47
CA ASN A 95 20.12 11.98 -0.47
C ASN A 95 18.91 11.65 -1.35
N ILE A 96 17.86 12.48 -1.31
CA ILE A 96 16.66 12.31 -2.14
C ILE A 96 17.01 12.52 -3.63
N VAL A 97 17.80 13.55 -3.95
CA VAL A 97 18.26 13.83 -5.32
C VAL A 97 19.06 12.64 -5.88
N ASP A 98 20.00 12.10 -5.10
CA ASP A 98 20.83 10.97 -5.52
C ASP A 98 20.01 9.68 -5.68
N LEU A 99 19.06 9.45 -4.77
CA LEU A 99 18.18 8.29 -4.78
C LEU A 99 17.28 8.26 -6.02
N ILE A 100 16.64 9.39 -6.35
CA ILE A 100 15.69 9.49 -7.47
C ILE A 100 16.42 9.70 -8.79
N GLY A 101 17.60 10.31 -8.74
CA GLY A 101 18.41 10.71 -9.87
C GLY A 101 18.68 9.57 -10.86
N GLY A 102 18.93 9.94 -12.12
CA GLY A 102 19.16 8.98 -13.19
C GLY A 102 19.23 9.63 -14.56
N GLY A 103 19.54 8.84 -15.59
CA GLY A 103 19.63 9.32 -16.97
C GLY A 103 18.30 9.85 -17.52
N ASP A 104 17.18 9.44 -16.94
CA ASP A 104 15.80 9.66 -17.38
C ASP A 104 15.01 10.61 -16.47
N VAL A 105 15.62 11.20 -15.45
CA VAL A 105 14.96 12.15 -14.53
C VAL A 105 15.77 13.45 -14.44
N HIS A 106 15.07 14.58 -14.44
CA HIS A 106 15.58 15.90 -14.15
C HIS A 106 14.96 16.35 -12.83
N ILE A 107 15.82 16.64 -11.85
CA ILE A 107 15.38 17.02 -10.51
C ILE A 107 15.68 18.50 -10.31
N THR A 108 14.66 19.23 -9.87
CA THR A 108 14.80 20.60 -9.34
C THR A 108 14.62 20.50 -7.84
N ALA A 109 15.60 20.95 -7.05
CA ALA A 109 15.56 20.88 -5.60
C ALA A 109 15.49 22.28 -5.00
N VAL A 110 14.59 22.49 -4.04
CA VAL A 110 14.36 23.75 -3.34
C VAL A 110 14.24 23.50 -1.83
N SER A 111 14.49 24.53 -1.02
CA SER A 111 14.58 24.41 0.45
C SER A 111 13.45 25.13 1.20
N SER A 112 12.43 25.62 0.51
CA SER A 112 11.33 26.37 1.12
C SER A 112 10.03 26.22 0.34
N GLY A 113 8.89 26.40 1.02
CA GLY A 113 7.57 26.30 0.40
C GLY A 113 7.31 27.41 -0.62
N ASN A 114 7.77 28.64 -0.35
CA ASN A 114 7.67 29.75 -1.30
C ASN A 114 8.46 29.47 -2.59
N ALA A 115 9.68 28.96 -2.49
CA ALA A 115 10.49 28.61 -3.65
C ALA A 115 9.86 27.45 -4.45
N ALA A 116 9.23 26.49 -3.76
CA ALA A 116 8.48 25.42 -4.39
C ALA A 116 7.33 25.95 -5.25
N LEU A 117 6.50 26.84 -4.69
CA LEU A 117 5.36 27.43 -5.42
C LEU A 117 5.79 28.30 -6.61
N GLU A 118 6.86 29.08 -6.45
CA GLU A 118 7.44 29.86 -7.57
C GLU A 118 7.91 28.94 -8.70
N THR A 119 8.62 27.87 -8.33
CA THR A 119 9.15 26.89 -9.27
C THR A 119 8.03 26.12 -9.99
N LEU A 120 6.99 25.70 -9.27
CA LEU A 120 5.81 25.03 -9.82
C LEU A 120 5.04 25.89 -10.83
N ARG A 121 5.01 27.22 -10.64
CA ARG A 121 4.38 28.14 -11.59
C ARG A 121 5.25 28.44 -12.81
N GLY A 122 6.57 28.31 -12.69
CA GLY A 122 7.54 28.59 -13.76
C GLY A 122 7.81 27.42 -14.71
N ALA A 123 7.55 26.18 -14.30
CA ALA A 123 7.87 24.98 -15.07
C ALA A 123 6.86 23.84 -14.84
N ASN A 124 6.87 22.86 -15.74
CA ASN A 124 6.02 21.66 -15.61
C ASN A 124 6.77 20.56 -14.84
N PHE A 125 6.08 19.96 -13.87
CA PHE A 125 6.56 18.84 -13.08
C PHE A 125 5.63 17.63 -13.22
N ASP A 126 6.22 16.44 -13.25
CA ASP A 126 5.51 15.17 -13.33
C ASP A 126 5.22 14.60 -11.93
N CYS A 127 6.00 15.00 -10.91
CA CYS A 127 5.83 14.61 -9.52
C CYS A 127 6.51 15.62 -8.58
N VAL A 128 5.96 15.77 -7.36
CA VAL A 128 6.57 16.56 -6.28
C VAL A 128 6.88 15.65 -5.10
N VAL A 129 8.08 15.75 -4.56
CA VAL A 129 8.46 15.21 -3.24
C VAL A 129 8.47 16.36 -2.25
N LEU A 130 7.72 16.24 -1.18
CA LEU A 130 7.47 17.34 -0.24
C LEU A 130 7.70 16.89 1.20
N ASP A 131 8.61 17.55 1.91
CA ASP A 131 8.61 17.53 3.36
C ASP A 131 7.56 18.51 3.92
N LEU A 132 7.01 18.18 5.09
CA LEU A 132 5.99 18.99 5.75
C LEU A 132 6.56 20.05 6.69
N THR A 133 7.83 19.96 7.06
CA THR A 133 8.48 20.78 8.07
C THR A 133 9.40 21.81 7.40
N LEU A 134 8.81 22.73 6.65
CA LEU A 134 9.57 23.77 5.95
C LEU A 134 9.77 25.01 6.82
N PRO A 135 10.85 25.78 6.62
CA PRO A 135 11.21 26.91 7.49
C PRO A 135 10.29 28.13 7.33
N ASP A 136 9.61 28.29 6.20
CA ASP A 136 8.83 29.47 5.84
C ASP A 136 7.31 29.29 5.89
N MET A 137 6.83 28.06 5.72
CA MET A 137 5.41 27.69 5.83
C MET A 137 5.27 26.20 6.13
N ASN A 138 4.09 25.76 6.58
CA ASN A 138 3.85 24.33 6.74
C ASN A 138 3.62 23.66 5.37
N GLY A 139 4.12 22.45 5.13
CA GLY A 139 3.91 21.76 3.84
C GLY A 139 2.44 21.49 3.51
N PHE A 140 1.55 21.45 4.52
CA PHE A 140 0.10 21.45 4.31
C PHE A 140 -0.40 22.69 3.56
N GLU A 141 0.23 23.85 3.75
CA GLU A 141 -0.12 25.09 3.06
C GLU A 141 0.27 25.04 1.58
N VAL A 142 1.43 24.43 1.27
CA VAL A 142 1.85 24.17 -0.12
C VAL A 142 0.81 23.28 -0.82
N LEU A 143 0.40 22.19 -0.16
CA LEU A 143 -0.62 21.27 -0.66
C LEU A 143 -1.97 21.95 -0.90
N ASP A 144 -2.42 22.79 0.04
CA ASP A 144 -3.67 23.54 -0.08
C ASP A 144 -3.63 24.50 -1.27
N LEU A 145 -2.52 25.21 -1.47
CA LEU A 145 -2.33 26.11 -2.61
C LEU A 145 -2.29 25.36 -3.95
N MET A 146 -1.56 24.23 -4.02
CA MET A 146 -1.55 23.37 -5.20
C MET A 146 -2.95 22.85 -5.55
N SER A 147 -3.76 22.51 -4.54
CA SER A 147 -5.14 22.03 -4.76
C SER A 147 -6.05 23.10 -5.36
N LYS A 148 -5.80 24.38 -5.10
CA LYS A 148 -6.60 25.51 -5.58
C LYS A 148 -6.28 25.91 -7.02
N GLU A 149 -5.06 25.67 -7.49
CA GLU A 149 -4.64 26.04 -8.84
C GLU A 149 -4.86 24.88 -9.84
N ASP A 150 -5.74 25.06 -10.84
CA ASP A 150 -6.10 23.99 -11.79
C ASP A 150 -4.88 23.38 -12.52
N ALA A 151 -3.84 24.16 -12.79
CA ALA A 151 -2.61 23.70 -13.44
C ALA A 151 -1.75 22.79 -12.54
N LEU A 152 -1.82 22.99 -11.22
CA LEU A 152 -1.03 22.25 -10.23
C LEU A 152 -1.83 21.13 -9.58
N ARG A 153 -3.17 21.24 -9.60
CA ARG A 153 -4.09 20.31 -8.95
C ARG A 153 -3.81 18.88 -9.37
N ASP A 154 -3.43 18.61 -10.62
CA ASP A 154 -3.23 17.25 -11.15
C ASP A 154 -1.81 16.67 -10.96
N ILE A 155 -0.90 17.40 -10.33
CA ILE A 155 0.46 16.91 -10.08
C ILE A 155 0.44 16.00 -8.85
N PRO A 156 0.92 14.74 -8.95
CA PRO A 156 0.98 13.85 -7.80
C PRO A 156 2.05 14.31 -6.80
N VAL A 157 1.73 14.19 -5.50
CA VAL A 157 2.63 14.61 -4.41
C VAL A 157 2.96 13.42 -3.51
N VAL A 158 4.25 13.17 -3.33
CA VAL A 158 4.77 12.20 -2.36
C VAL A 158 5.26 12.99 -1.16
N VAL A 159 4.56 12.87 -0.04
CA VAL A 159 5.00 13.44 1.22
C VAL A 159 6.03 12.53 1.83
N TYR A 160 7.25 13.04 2.01
CA TYR A 160 8.34 12.34 2.66
C TYR A 160 8.74 13.15 3.88
N THR A 161 8.38 12.68 5.07
CA THR A 161 8.56 13.47 6.29
C THR A 161 8.89 12.57 7.47
N ALA A 162 9.80 13.03 8.33
CA ALA A 162 10.08 12.40 9.62
C ALA A 162 9.07 12.80 10.72
N LYS A 163 8.14 13.72 10.42
CA LYS A 163 7.10 14.16 11.34
C LYS A 163 6.11 13.03 11.64
N ASP A 164 5.91 12.74 12.92
CA ASP A 164 4.82 11.87 13.37
C ASP A 164 3.47 12.55 13.11
N LEU A 165 2.75 12.03 12.11
CA LEU A 165 1.43 12.54 11.73
C LEU A 165 0.33 11.88 12.54
N ASN A 166 -0.53 12.70 13.14
CA ASN A 166 -1.70 12.22 13.86
C ASN A 166 -2.83 11.79 12.90
N ARG A 167 -3.91 11.19 13.43
CA ARG A 167 -5.03 10.71 12.60
C ARG A 167 -5.72 11.81 11.79
N ASP A 168 -5.83 13.01 12.35
CA ASP A 168 -6.50 14.14 11.69
C ASP A 168 -5.64 14.68 10.55
N GLU A 169 -4.34 14.83 10.77
CA GLU A 169 -3.35 15.20 9.76
C GLU A 169 -3.29 14.19 8.60
N ILE A 170 -3.32 12.89 8.89
CA ILE A 170 -3.38 11.85 7.85
C ILE A 170 -4.67 11.96 7.04
N THR A 171 -5.78 12.26 7.72
CA THR A 171 -7.09 12.41 7.07
C THR A 171 -7.10 13.66 6.19
N GLU A 172 -6.48 14.75 6.63
CA GLU A 172 -6.29 15.96 5.85
C GLU A 172 -5.41 15.73 4.62
N LEU A 173 -4.29 15.01 4.75
CA LEU A 173 -3.45 14.65 3.60
C LEU A 173 -4.21 13.77 2.59
N LYS A 174 -5.03 12.83 3.09
CA LYS A 174 -5.89 12.01 2.23
C LYS A 174 -6.98 12.84 1.54
N ARG A 175 -7.45 13.92 2.17
CA ARG A 175 -8.41 14.87 1.57
C ARG A 175 -7.81 15.64 0.39
N VAL A 176 -6.51 15.89 0.40
CA VAL A 176 -5.79 16.48 -0.76
C VAL A 176 -5.69 15.48 -1.92
N GLY A 177 -6.13 14.24 -1.72
CA GLY A 177 -6.61 13.40 -2.80
C GLY A 177 -5.53 12.79 -3.68
N LYS A 178 -4.33 13.36 -3.76
CA LYS A 178 -3.21 12.92 -4.62
C LYS A 178 -1.93 12.68 -3.83
N THR A 179 -2.06 12.72 -2.51
CA THR A 179 -0.94 12.67 -1.58
C THR A 179 -0.68 11.25 -1.12
N VAL A 180 0.52 10.75 -1.38
CA VAL A 180 1.02 9.52 -0.77
C VAL A 180 1.92 9.88 0.40
N VAL A 181 1.67 9.28 1.57
CA VAL A 181 2.38 9.62 2.80
C VAL A 181 3.41 8.55 3.12
N VAL A 182 4.69 8.93 3.07
CA VAL A 182 5.84 8.10 3.44
C VAL A 182 6.40 8.62 4.77
N LYS A 183 6.32 7.78 5.81
CA LYS A 183 6.54 8.18 7.21
C LYS A 183 7.74 7.52 7.89
N ASP A 184 8.23 6.44 7.31
CA ASP A 184 9.21 5.60 7.98
C ASP A 184 10.60 6.12 7.65
N ALA A 185 11.32 6.62 8.66
CA ALA A 185 12.65 7.24 8.60
C ALA A 185 13.76 6.28 8.10
N ARG A 186 13.39 5.18 7.44
CA ARG A 186 14.26 4.12 6.91
C ARG A 186 13.80 3.53 5.59
N SER A 187 12.90 4.17 4.85
CA SER A 187 12.53 3.64 3.54
C SER A 187 12.73 4.59 2.35
N PRO A 188 13.98 4.99 2.06
CA PRO A 188 14.37 5.44 0.72
C PRO A 188 13.78 4.55 -0.39
N GLU A 189 13.70 3.23 -0.15
CA GLU A 189 13.10 2.27 -1.06
C GLU A 189 11.61 2.54 -1.31
N ARG A 190 10.84 2.96 -0.29
CA ARG A 190 9.42 3.32 -0.44
C ARG A 190 9.28 4.61 -1.22
N LEU A 191 10.07 5.64 -0.89
CA LEU A 191 10.07 6.88 -1.66
C LEU A 191 10.35 6.62 -3.14
N LEU A 192 11.40 5.85 -3.43
CA LEU A 192 11.76 5.44 -4.78
C LEU A 192 10.64 4.63 -5.45
N ASN A 193 10.00 3.72 -4.73
CA ASN A 193 8.89 2.91 -5.24
C ASN A 193 7.67 3.76 -5.63
N GLU A 194 7.27 4.72 -4.78
CA GLU A 194 6.14 5.62 -5.04
C GLU A 194 6.43 6.55 -6.23
N ILE A 195 7.63 7.14 -6.27
CA ILE A 195 8.02 8.02 -7.38
C ILE A 195 8.10 7.22 -8.69
N SER A 196 8.65 6.01 -8.66
CA SER A 196 8.68 5.14 -9.85
C SER A 196 7.27 4.85 -10.39
N LEU A 197 6.27 4.76 -9.52
CA LEU A 197 4.87 4.59 -9.91
C LEU A 197 4.34 5.83 -10.64
N PHE A 198 4.53 7.01 -10.07
CA PHE A 198 4.03 8.28 -10.63
C PHE A 198 4.76 8.74 -11.88
N LEU A 199 6.05 8.40 -12.01
CA LEU A 199 6.82 8.64 -13.22
C LEU A 199 6.60 7.56 -14.29
N HIS A 200 5.85 6.50 -13.95
CA HIS A 200 5.58 5.32 -14.79
C HIS A 200 6.87 4.72 -15.36
N ARG A 201 7.94 4.69 -14.55
CA ARG A 201 9.24 4.15 -14.93
C ARG A 201 9.15 2.63 -14.99
N ALA A 202 9.58 2.05 -16.09
CA ALA A 202 9.69 0.60 -16.21
C ALA A 202 10.81 0.12 -15.30
N HIS A 203 10.53 -0.90 -14.48
CA HIS A 203 11.52 -1.48 -13.57
C HIS A 203 12.80 -1.87 -14.33
N SER A 204 12.66 -2.46 -15.53
CA SER A 204 13.76 -2.89 -16.40
C SER A 204 14.67 -1.76 -16.89
N THR A 205 14.19 -0.52 -16.97
CA THR A 205 14.98 0.62 -17.47
C THR A 205 15.70 1.38 -16.35
N MET A 206 15.45 1.03 -15.09
CA MET A 206 16.07 1.70 -13.95
C MET A 206 17.52 1.21 -13.72
N PRO A 207 18.39 2.05 -13.12
CA PRO A 207 19.66 1.63 -12.55
C PRO A 207 19.52 0.37 -11.68
N GLU A 208 20.53 -0.51 -11.72
CA GLU A 208 20.50 -1.79 -11.02
C GLU A 208 20.33 -1.64 -9.49
N GLN A 209 21.01 -0.65 -8.91
CA GLN A 209 20.88 -0.35 -7.47
C GLN A 209 19.45 0.02 -7.09
N GLN A 210 18.79 0.88 -7.88
CA GLN A 210 17.40 1.28 -7.67
C GLN A 210 16.44 0.08 -7.77
N ARG A 211 16.68 -0.84 -8.71
CA ARG A 211 15.89 -2.08 -8.83
C ARG A 211 16.02 -2.98 -7.60
N GLN A 212 17.25 -3.25 -7.16
CA GLN A 212 17.52 -4.08 -5.98
C GLN A 212 16.87 -3.50 -4.71
N MET A 213 16.86 -2.17 -4.58
CA MET A 213 16.16 -1.47 -3.49
C MET A 213 14.65 -1.75 -3.50
N ILE A 214 14.00 -1.61 -4.67
CA ILE A 214 12.56 -1.90 -4.79
C ILE A 214 12.27 -3.40 -4.56
N ASP A 215 13.06 -4.29 -5.15
CA ASP A 215 12.88 -5.74 -5.02
C ASP A 215 13.04 -6.21 -3.57
N SER A 216 14.03 -5.70 -2.83
CA SER A 216 14.25 -6.06 -1.43
C SER A 216 13.13 -5.58 -0.51
N MET A 217 12.63 -4.36 -0.73
CA MET A 217 11.46 -3.82 -0.03
C MET A 217 10.19 -4.63 -0.32
N GLN A 218 9.94 -4.98 -1.58
CA GLN A 218 8.77 -5.77 -1.97
C GLN A 218 8.86 -7.22 -1.48
N ALA A 219 10.05 -7.82 -1.40
CA ALA A 219 10.23 -9.10 -0.74
C ALA A 219 9.86 -9.02 0.76
N ALA A 220 10.18 -7.91 1.42
CA ALA A 220 9.83 -7.67 2.82
C ALA A 220 8.33 -7.36 3.03
N ASP A 221 7.68 -6.64 2.10
CA ASP A 221 6.25 -6.31 2.17
C ASP A 221 5.34 -7.45 1.63
N GLY A 222 5.85 -8.28 0.69
CA GLY A 222 5.10 -9.28 -0.08
C GLY A 222 5.22 -10.74 0.40
N GLY A 223 5.84 -11.00 1.56
CA GLY A 223 6.10 -12.36 2.06
C GLY A 223 4.88 -13.24 2.39
N LEU A 224 3.66 -12.78 2.11
CA LEU A 224 2.39 -13.50 2.34
C LEU A 224 1.66 -13.87 1.04
N ALA A 225 1.93 -13.19 -0.07
CA ALA A 225 1.17 -13.40 -1.30
C ALA A 225 1.33 -14.84 -1.83
N GLY A 226 0.22 -15.49 -2.18
CA GLY A 226 0.17 -16.86 -2.70
C GLY A 226 0.30 -17.96 -1.64
N ARG A 227 0.61 -17.61 -0.39
CA ARG A 227 0.77 -18.56 0.72
C ARG A 227 -0.56 -18.99 1.31
N SER A 228 -0.59 -20.20 1.86
CA SER A 228 -1.82 -20.78 2.40
C SER A 228 -1.88 -20.68 3.92
N VAL A 229 -3.00 -20.16 4.43
CA VAL A 229 -3.30 -20.01 5.85
C VAL A 229 -4.61 -20.72 6.20
N LEU A 230 -4.64 -21.40 7.34
CA LEU A 230 -5.85 -21.96 7.93
C LEU A 230 -6.32 -21.11 9.11
N ILE A 231 -7.59 -20.72 9.12
CA ILE A 231 -8.25 -20.07 10.26
C ILE A 231 -9.13 -21.09 10.97
N VAL A 232 -8.98 -21.25 12.28
CA VAL A 232 -9.82 -22.12 13.12
C VAL A 232 -10.45 -21.28 14.22
N ASP A 233 -11.75 -21.00 14.13
CA ASP A 233 -12.52 -20.16 15.06
C ASP A 233 -14.00 -20.59 14.97
N ASP A 234 -14.71 -20.69 16.09
CA ASP A 234 -16.13 -21.13 16.10
C ASP A 234 -17.10 -19.99 15.77
N ASP A 235 -16.63 -18.73 15.77
CA ASP A 235 -17.42 -17.59 15.36
C ASP A 235 -17.16 -17.25 13.89
N LEU A 236 -18.14 -17.58 13.04
CA LEU A 236 -18.14 -17.27 11.61
C LEU A 236 -17.80 -15.79 11.32
N ARG A 237 -18.17 -14.85 12.19
CA ARG A 237 -17.86 -13.42 11.98
C ARG A 237 -16.36 -13.15 12.06
N ASN A 238 -15.64 -13.83 12.98
CA ASN A 238 -14.19 -13.72 13.09
C ASN A 238 -13.52 -14.33 11.87
N ILE A 239 -14.00 -15.50 11.42
CA ILE A 239 -13.54 -16.13 10.18
C ILE A 239 -13.67 -15.14 9.01
N PHE A 240 -14.88 -14.60 8.76
CA PHE A 240 -15.10 -13.68 7.65
C PHE A 240 -14.23 -12.41 7.73
N ALA A 241 -14.08 -11.83 8.93
CA ALA A 241 -13.27 -10.63 9.13
C ALA A 241 -11.78 -10.90 8.83
N LEU A 242 -11.24 -12.01 9.33
CA LEU A 242 -9.84 -12.38 9.13
C LEU A 242 -9.58 -12.83 7.69
N SER A 243 -10.46 -13.65 7.10
CA SER A 243 -10.36 -14.05 5.69
C SER A 243 -10.30 -12.82 4.78
N SER A 244 -11.18 -11.85 4.98
CA SER A 244 -11.19 -10.60 4.20
C SER A 244 -9.88 -9.81 4.31
N VAL A 245 -9.21 -9.84 5.47
CA VAL A 245 -7.92 -9.17 5.67
C VAL A 245 -6.80 -9.90 4.93
N LEU A 246 -6.75 -11.24 5.02
CA LEU A 246 -5.68 -12.07 4.47
C LEU A 246 -5.81 -12.24 2.95
N GLU A 247 -7.02 -12.33 2.43
CA GLU A 247 -7.29 -12.34 0.98
C GLU A 247 -6.86 -11.03 0.31
N ARG A 248 -6.99 -9.87 1.00
CA ARG A 248 -6.44 -8.59 0.53
C ARG A 248 -4.90 -8.58 0.43
N GLN A 249 -4.23 -9.50 1.12
CA GLN A 249 -2.79 -9.76 1.00
C GLN A 249 -2.48 -10.87 0.00
N ASN A 250 -3.47 -11.31 -0.82
CA ASN A 250 -3.36 -12.37 -1.80
C ASN A 250 -3.00 -13.75 -1.21
N MET A 251 -3.33 -14.01 0.06
CA MET A 251 -3.19 -15.34 0.66
C MET A 251 -4.31 -16.27 0.19
N LYS A 252 -4.05 -17.57 0.18
CA LYS A 252 -5.05 -18.62 0.06
C LYS A 252 -5.57 -18.94 1.47
N VAL A 253 -6.85 -18.70 1.71
CA VAL A 253 -7.45 -18.88 3.04
C VAL A 253 -8.33 -20.12 3.06
N SER A 254 -8.01 -21.04 3.95
CA SER A 254 -8.86 -22.15 4.36
C SER A 254 -9.43 -21.84 5.75
N PHE A 255 -10.59 -22.40 6.09
CA PHE A 255 -11.20 -22.19 7.41
C PHE A 255 -11.82 -23.47 7.97
N ALA A 256 -11.98 -23.51 9.29
CA ALA A 256 -12.69 -24.54 10.02
C ALA A 256 -13.41 -23.93 11.24
N GLU A 257 -14.58 -24.46 11.57
CA GLU A 257 -15.45 -23.92 12.64
C GLU A 257 -15.20 -24.58 14.01
N ASN A 258 -14.30 -25.56 14.08
CA ASN A 258 -13.89 -26.21 15.32
C ASN A 258 -12.53 -26.89 15.16
N GLY A 259 -11.95 -27.31 16.29
CA GLY A 259 -10.63 -27.93 16.33
C GLY A 259 -10.50 -29.24 15.52
N ARG A 260 -11.57 -30.04 15.45
CA ARG A 260 -11.57 -31.32 14.74
C ARG A 260 -11.55 -31.11 13.23
N ASP A 261 -12.43 -30.24 12.73
CA ASP A 261 -12.49 -29.87 11.32
C ASP A 261 -11.18 -29.20 10.89
N GLY A 262 -10.57 -28.40 11.77
CA GLY A 262 -9.26 -27.79 11.52
C GLY A 262 -8.15 -28.81 11.29
N ILE A 263 -8.13 -29.89 12.08
CA ILE A 263 -7.19 -31.00 11.90
C ILE A 263 -7.47 -31.73 10.57
N GLU A 264 -8.73 -32.00 10.25
CA GLU A 264 -9.11 -32.65 9.00
C GLU A 264 -8.69 -31.83 7.77
N VAL A 265 -8.87 -30.51 7.80
CA VAL A 265 -8.42 -29.61 6.74
C VAL A 265 -6.89 -29.67 6.59
N LEU A 266 -6.13 -29.67 7.68
CA LEU A 266 -4.67 -29.81 7.64
C LEU A 266 -4.23 -31.15 7.03
N GLU A 267 -4.92 -32.24 7.34
CA GLU A 267 -4.59 -33.56 6.80
C GLU A 267 -4.86 -33.67 5.30
N ASN A 268 -5.90 -32.99 4.82
CA ASN A 268 -6.34 -32.99 3.42
C ASN A 268 -5.61 -31.97 2.53
N ASP A 269 -5.18 -30.84 3.09
CA ASP A 269 -4.47 -29.79 2.36
C ASP A 269 -3.03 -29.59 2.89
N PRO A 270 -2.03 -30.26 2.28
CA PRO A 270 -0.64 -30.12 2.68
C PRO A 270 -0.02 -28.77 2.28
N SER A 271 -0.75 -27.91 1.56
CA SER A 271 -0.23 -26.59 1.17
C SER A 271 -0.29 -25.57 2.30
N ILE A 272 -1.03 -25.84 3.37
CA ILE A 272 -1.19 -24.91 4.51
C ILE A 272 0.15 -24.73 5.23
N GLU A 273 0.60 -23.47 5.28
CA GLU A 273 1.91 -23.09 5.84
C GLU A 273 1.78 -22.49 7.25
N ILE A 274 0.60 -22.03 7.66
CA ILE A 274 0.38 -21.41 8.98
C ILE A 274 -1.08 -21.55 9.43
N VAL A 275 -1.28 -21.64 10.75
CA VAL A 275 -2.62 -21.72 11.37
C VAL A 275 -2.86 -20.53 12.29
N LEU A 276 -4.02 -19.90 12.16
CA LEU A 276 -4.57 -18.96 13.14
C LEU A 276 -5.61 -19.71 13.97
N MET A 277 -5.38 -19.84 15.28
CA MET A 277 -6.15 -20.71 16.16
C MET A 277 -6.85 -19.91 17.26
N ASP A 278 -8.18 -19.89 17.29
CA ASP A 278 -8.88 -19.43 18.48
C ASP A 278 -8.71 -20.41 19.64
N ILE A 279 -8.61 -19.87 20.85
CA ILE A 279 -8.51 -20.68 22.06
C ILE A 279 -9.89 -21.12 22.55
N MET A 280 -10.89 -20.23 22.45
CA MET A 280 -12.18 -20.41 23.10
C MET A 280 -13.20 -21.04 22.15
N MET A 281 -13.04 -22.33 21.85
CA MET A 281 -13.97 -23.09 21.01
C MET A 281 -14.73 -24.17 21.83
N PRO A 282 -15.96 -24.53 21.45
CA PRO A 282 -16.73 -25.59 22.10
C PRO A 282 -16.15 -26.98 21.79
N GLU A 283 -16.44 -27.94 22.67
CA GLU A 283 -15.99 -29.33 22.62
C GLU A 283 -14.47 -29.50 22.71
N MET A 284 -13.75 -29.21 21.62
CA MET A 284 -12.31 -29.29 21.51
C MET A 284 -11.72 -27.89 21.44
N ASP A 285 -11.20 -27.42 22.57
CA ASP A 285 -10.65 -26.06 22.68
C ASP A 285 -9.33 -25.91 21.89
N GLY A 286 -8.87 -24.66 21.71
CA GLY A 286 -7.66 -24.41 20.94
C GLY A 286 -6.40 -25.02 21.57
N TYR A 287 -6.35 -25.22 22.89
CA TYR A 287 -5.22 -25.87 23.55
C TYR A 287 -5.14 -27.36 23.23
N ASP A 288 -6.27 -28.06 23.32
CA ASP A 288 -6.38 -29.47 22.94
C ASP A 288 -6.11 -29.65 21.44
N THR A 289 -6.59 -28.73 20.63
CA THR A 289 -6.34 -28.72 19.18
C THR A 289 -4.87 -28.60 18.85
N MET A 290 -4.15 -27.66 19.45
CA MET A 290 -2.71 -27.53 19.23
C MET A 290 -1.94 -28.79 19.68
N ARG A 291 -2.28 -29.36 20.84
CA ARG A 291 -1.66 -30.61 21.32
C ARG A 291 -1.89 -31.76 20.35
N ALA A 292 -3.10 -31.89 19.81
CA ALA A 292 -3.43 -32.89 18.81
C ALA A 292 -2.62 -32.68 17.52
N ILE A 293 -2.58 -31.45 16.98
CA ILE A 293 -1.76 -31.11 15.80
C ILE A 293 -0.28 -31.47 16.03
N ARG A 294 0.29 -31.13 17.19
CA ARG A 294 1.70 -31.43 17.52
C ARG A 294 2.00 -32.92 17.69
N SER A 295 0.99 -33.73 17.99
CA SER A 295 1.14 -35.19 18.04
C SER A 295 1.35 -35.82 16.66
N ILE A 296 0.93 -35.13 15.60
CA ILE A 296 1.06 -35.58 14.21
C ILE A 296 2.46 -35.21 13.70
N PRO A 297 3.33 -36.17 13.33
CA PRO A 297 4.74 -35.90 13.02
C PRO A 297 4.96 -34.83 11.94
N ARG A 298 4.10 -34.78 10.93
CA ARG A 298 4.23 -33.82 9.81
C ARG A 298 3.95 -32.36 10.21
N PHE A 299 3.21 -32.14 11.29
CA PHE A 299 2.82 -30.78 11.74
C PHE A 299 3.60 -30.31 12.97
N LYS A 300 4.66 -31.03 13.39
CA LYS A 300 5.45 -30.65 14.57
C LYS A 300 6.00 -29.23 14.50
N THR A 301 6.40 -28.78 13.32
CA THR A 301 6.99 -27.46 13.08
C THR A 301 6.04 -26.47 12.43
N LEU A 302 4.79 -26.88 12.11
CA LEU A 302 3.80 -26.01 11.48
C LEU A 302 3.54 -24.78 12.37
N PRO A 303 3.79 -23.55 11.90
CA PRO A 303 3.50 -22.36 12.69
C PRO A 303 2.02 -22.27 13.11
N ILE A 304 1.79 -22.06 14.41
CA ILE A 304 0.43 -21.82 14.95
C ILE A 304 0.46 -20.51 15.74
N ILE A 305 -0.31 -19.51 15.30
CA ILE A 305 -0.52 -18.25 16.02
C ILE A 305 -1.87 -18.34 16.72
N THR A 306 -1.89 -18.23 18.04
CA THR A 306 -3.14 -18.26 18.79
C THR A 306 -3.79 -16.89 18.88
N LEU A 307 -5.12 -16.86 18.80
CA LEU A 307 -5.95 -15.69 19.03
C LEU A 307 -6.63 -15.87 20.39
N THR A 308 -6.38 -14.98 21.35
CA THR A 308 -6.88 -15.14 22.72
C THR A 308 -7.57 -13.88 23.24
N ALA A 309 -8.69 -14.02 23.93
CA ALA A 309 -9.35 -12.91 24.63
C ALA A 309 -8.62 -12.50 25.93
N LYS A 310 -7.63 -13.27 26.40
CA LYS A 310 -6.93 -13.03 27.68
C LYS A 310 -5.50 -12.53 27.47
N ALA A 311 -5.24 -11.32 27.94
CA ALA A 311 -3.92 -10.68 27.96
C ALA A 311 -3.20 -10.80 29.33
N MET A 312 -3.48 -11.87 30.09
CA MET A 312 -2.99 -12.02 31.47
C MET A 312 -1.61 -12.68 31.53
N LYS A 313 -0.85 -12.33 32.58
CA LYS A 313 0.45 -12.91 32.91
C LYS A 313 0.31 -14.44 33.10
N GLY A 314 0.92 -15.23 32.21
CA GLY A 314 0.91 -16.70 32.24
C GLY A 314 0.04 -17.37 31.16
N ASP A 315 -0.84 -16.66 30.46
CA ASP A 315 -1.61 -17.26 29.34
C ASP A 315 -0.76 -17.42 28.08
N ARG A 316 0.24 -16.54 27.87
CA ARG A 316 1.30 -16.75 26.87
C ARG A 316 2.00 -18.09 27.08
N ASP A 317 2.46 -18.36 28.30
CA ASP A 317 3.22 -19.57 28.60
C ASP A 317 2.37 -20.82 28.40
N LYS A 318 1.06 -20.77 28.69
CA LYS A 318 0.12 -21.87 28.38
C LYS A 318 -0.05 -22.10 26.89
N CYS A 319 -0.18 -21.04 26.09
CA CYS A 319 -0.29 -21.17 24.63
C CYS A 319 0.96 -21.83 24.05
N ILE A 320 2.14 -21.33 24.44
CA ILE A 320 3.42 -21.89 23.99
C ILE A 320 3.60 -23.33 24.47
N ALA A 321 3.24 -23.63 25.73
CA ALA A 321 3.32 -25.00 26.27
C ALA A 321 2.35 -25.97 25.58
N ALA A 322 1.20 -25.50 25.09
CA ALA A 322 0.27 -26.29 24.30
C ALA A 322 0.72 -26.49 22.84
N GLY A 323 1.76 -25.77 22.40
CA GLY A 323 2.37 -25.94 21.08
C GLY A 323 2.24 -24.73 20.16
N ALA A 324 1.74 -23.58 20.63
CA ALA A 324 1.71 -22.36 19.84
C ALA A 324 3.14 -21.87 19.50
N SER A 325 3.28 -21.29 18.33
CA SER A 325 4.47 -20.56 17.89
C SER A 325 4.46 -19.14 18.45
N ASP A 326 3.30 -18.48 18.39
CA ASP A 326 3.08 -17.16 18.97
C ASP A 326 1.61 -16.94 19.33
N TYR A 327 1.28 -15.75 19.85
CA TYR A 327 -0.07 -15.40 20.26
C TYR A 327 -0.40 -13.92 19.99
N ILE A 328 -1.68 -13.64 19.80
CA ILE A 328 -2.24 -12.29 19.63
C ILE A 328 -3.49 -12.17 20.50
N THR A 329 -3.63 -11.02 21.16
CA THR A 329 -4.81 -10.71 21.97
C THR A 329 -5.95 -10.20 21.09
N LYS A 330 -7.18 -10.68 21.31
CA LYS A 330 -8.41 -10.11 20.73
C LYS A 330 -8.75 -8.79 21.49
N PRO A 331 -9.21 -7.72 20.83
CA PRO A 331 -9.46 -7.60 19.39
C PRO A 331 -8.16 -7.61 18.58
N VAL A 332 -8.16 -8.31 17.44
CA VAL A 332 -6.96 -8.56 16.64
C VAL A 332 -6.47 -7.26 15.99
N ASP A 333 -5.23 -6.86 16.33
CA ASP A 333 -4.50 -5.84 15.57
C ASP A 333 -3.99 -6.45 14.26
N VAL A 334 -4.57 -5.99 13.15
CA VAL A 334 -4.23 -6.48 11.80
C VAL A 334 -2.77 -6.25 11.45
N ALA A 335 -2.19 -5.10 11.82
CA ALA A 335 -0.80 -4.80 11.48
C ALA A 335 0.16 -5.72 12.26
N GLN A 336 -0.16 -6.00 13.53
CA GLN A 336 0.59 -6.95 14.35
C GLN A 336 0.48 -8.38 13.81
N LEU A 337 -0.72 -8.82 13.44
CA LEU A 337 -0.96 -10.15 12.87
C LEU A 337 -0.15 -10.37 11.60
N LEU A 338 -0.24 -9.46 10.63
CA LEU A 338 0.49 -9.57 9.36
C LEU A 338 2.01 -9.59 9.58
N SER A 339 2.51 -8.80 10.55
CA SER A 339 3.93 -8.79 10.90
C SER A 339 4.40 -10.12 11.47
N LEU A 340 3.63 -10.72 12.39
CA LEU A 340 3.94 -12.03 12.97
C LEU A 340 3.88 -13.15 11.92
N MET A 341 2.88 -13.12 11.05
CA MET A 341 2.77 -14.10 9.96
C MET A 341 4.00 -14.05 9.04
N ARG A 342 4.50 -12.85 8.70
CA ARG A 342 5.73 -12.70 7.89
C ARG A 342 6.93 -13.32 8.58
N VAL A 343 7.09 -13.15 9.90
CA VAL A 343 8.21 -13.75 10.66
C VAL A 343 8.16 -15.28 10.61
N TRP A 344 6.99 -15.88 10.78
CA TRP A 344 6.84 -17.34 10.86
C TRP A 344 6.82 -18.05 9.51
N LEU A 345 6.52 -17.32 8.44
CA LEU A 345 6.52 -17.83 7.08
C LEU A 345 7.88 -17.64 6.38
N HIS A 346 8.83 -16.91 6.98
CA HIS A 346 10.12 -16.62 6.34
C HIS A 346 11.14 -17.76 6.39
#